data_AF-A0A2H6JW34-F1
#
_entry.id   AF-A0A2H6JW34-F1
#
_cell.length_a   1.000
_cell.length_b   1.000
_cell.length_c   1.000
_cell.angle_alpha   90.00
_cell.angle_beta   90.00
_cell.angle_gamma   90.00
#
_symmetry.space_group_name_H-M   'P 1'
#
loop_
_entity.id
_entity.type
_entity.pdbx_description
1 polymer ?
#
loop_
_entity_poly.entity_id
_entity_poly.type
_entity_poly.pdbx_seq_one_letter_code
_entity_poly.pdbx_strand_id
1 'polypeptide(L)'
;MDRLFAEAEKIQQSIENKRGLPKQYRINNPLVECKYSYQTKLRLFSEDEAKAILKKTSITGREGFFCLVSNKNLTLQEALATYRQKDSIEKIINSLKNEIEIKLIRCWSEQNVYGALIIGFIAQLFMALIRFEHQELKHTSTKFIKISLMNLTVTVEYKKSTEKRYIFSNFNPVSQVILEQNQTIT
;
A
#
# COMPACT_ATOMS: atom_id res chain seq x y z
N MET A 1 11.45 -7.25 22.98
CA MET A 1 12.52 -7.62 22.05
C MET A 1 12.96 -9.06 22.26
N ASP A 2 13.19 -9.49 23.49
CA ASP A 2 13.73 -10.83 23.82
C ASP A 2 12.84 -12.00 23.37
N ARG A 3 11.52 -11.85 23.42
CA ARG A 3 10.58 -12.88 22.96
C ARG A 3 10.69 -13.16 21.45
N LEU A 4 10.75 -12.11 20.63
CA LEU A 4 10.89 -12.24 19.17
C LEU A 4 12.25 -12.86 18.81
N PHE A 5 13.29 -12.53 19.57
CA PHE A 5 14.62 -13.09 19.39
C PHE A 5 14.65 -14.59 19.73
N ALA A 6 14.07 -15.00 20.86
CA ALA A 6 13.97 -16.40 21.26
C ALA A 6 13.10 -17.23 20.29
N GLU A 7 12.04 -16.65 19.74
CA GLU A 7 11.22 -17.28 18.69
C GLU A 7 12.01 -17.47 17.39
N ALA A 8 12.80 -16.46 16.98
CA ALA A 8 13.68 -16.55 15.82
C ALA A 8 14.77 -17.62 16.00
N GLU A 9 15.37 -17.72 17.19
CA GLU A 9 16.39 -18.72 17.51
C GLU A 9 15.84 -20.16 17.43
N LYS A 10 14.64 -20.41 17.95
CA LYS A 10 13.95 -21.71 17.83
C LYS A 10 13.65 -22.09 16.38
N ILE A 11 13.28 -21.10 15.57
CA ILE A 11 13.06 -21.29 14.14
C ILE A 11 14.37 -21.63 13.44
N GLN A 12 15.45 -20.91 13.75
CA GLN A 12 16.78 -21.12 13.17
C GLN A 12 17.32 -22.53 13.49
N GLN A 13 17.23 -22.96 14.75
CA GLN A 13 17.62 -24.31 15.17
C GLN A 13 16.79 -25.40 14.46
N SER A 14 15.50 -25.15 14.21
CA SER A 14 14.66 -26.11 13.48
C SER A 14 15.13 -26.26 12.02
N ILE A 15 15.52 -25.15 11.39
CA ILE A 15 16.03 -25.12 10.01
C ILE A 15 17.39 -25.83 9.90
N GLU A 16 18.32 -25.55 10.83
CA GLU A 16 19.64 -26.20 10.88
C GLU A 16 19.51 -27.71 11.01
N ASN A 17 18.52 -28.17 11.77
CA ASN A 17 18.18 -29.58 11.92
C ASN A 17 17.35 -30.18 10.77
N LYS A 18 17.19 -29.46 9.64
CA LYS A 18 16.36 -29.82 8.46
C LYS A 18 14.89 -30.14 8.81
N ARG A 19 14.37 -29.60 9.92
CA ARG A 19 12.97 -29.75 10.32
C ARG A 19 12.13 -28.59 9.74
N GLY A 20 10.90 -28.90 9.35
CA GLY A 20 9.93 -27.89 8.90
C GLY A 20 9.49 -26.97 10.05
N LEU A 21 8.72 -25.93 9.69
CA LEU A 21 8.26 -24.89 10.63
C LEU A 21 7.48 -25.50 11.80
N PRO A 22 7.81 -25.19 13.07
CA PRO A 22 7.04 -25.70 14.21
C PRO A 22 5.56 -25.32 14.10
N LYS A 23 4.66 -26.25 14.45
CA LYS A 23 3.20 -26.07 14.27
C LYS A 23 2.66 -24.79 14.93
N GLN A 24 3.23 -24.39 16.06
CA GLN A 24 2.84 -23.17 16.80
C GLN A 24 3.00 -21.87 16.01
N TYR A 25 3.83 -21.86 14.97
CA TYR A 25 4.08 -20.69 14.12
C TYR A 25 3.40 -20.81 12.75
N ARG A 26 2.62 -21.86 12.51
CA ARG A 26 1.83 -22.03 11.29
C ARG A 26 0.43 -21.45 11.52
N ILE A 27 0.09 -20.41 10.78
CA ILE A 27 -1.28 -19.95 10.54
C ILE A 27 -2.01 -21.04 9.73
N ASN A 28 -3.10 -21.54 10.31
CA ASN A 28 -3.94 -22.56 9.71
C ASN A 28 -5.32 -21.94 9.42
N ASN A 29 -5.41 -21.13 8.37
CA ASN A 29 -6.67 -20.51 7.94
C ASN A 29 -7.05 -21.04 6.54
N PRO A 30 -8.22 -21.70 6.39
CA PRO A 30 -8.64 -22.27 5.11
C PRO A 30 -8.95 -21.23 4.02
N LEU A 31 -9.11 -19.95 4.36
CA LEU A 31 -9.36 -18.86 3.42
C LEU A 31 -8.08 -18.15 2.94
N VAL A 32 -6.90 -18.52 3.47
CA VAL A 32 -5.65 -17.81 3.21
C VAL A 32 -4.56 -18.80 2.81
N GLU A 33 -4.07 -18.71 1.57
CA GLU A 33 -2.88 -19.44 1.14
C GLU A 33 -1.63 -18.82 1.80
N CYS A 34 -1.17 -19.42 2.90
CA CYS A 34 0.02 -18.95 3.61
C CYS A 34 1.30 -19.63 3.10
N LYS A 35 2.15 -18.88 2.41
CA LYS A 35 3.53 -19.30 2.07
C LYS A 35 4.49 -18.84 3.17
N TYR A 36 5.11 -19.80 3.87
CA TYR A 36 6.13 -19.51 4.87
C TYR A 36 7.51 -19.50 4.21
N SER A 37 8.19 -18.37 4.27
CA SER A 37 9.60 -18.25 3.88
C SER A 37 10.41 -17.76 5.07
N TYR A 38 11.58 -18.35 5.30
CA TYR A 38 12.50 -17.89 6.33
C TYR A 38 13.58 -17.00 5.72
N GLN A 39 13.97 -15.97 6.45
CA GLN A 39 15.02 -15.04 6.06
C GLN A 39 16.14 -15.10 7.09
N THR A 40 17.28 -15.65 6.69
CA THR A 40 18.54 -15.43 7.42
C THR A 40 19.03 -14.00 7.17
N LYS A 41 19.91 -13.48 8.03
CA LYS A 41 20.53 -12.16 7.79
C LYS A 41 21.11 -12.12 6.38
N LEU A 42 20.70 -11.12 5.61
CA LEU A 42 21.32 -10.81 4.32
C LEU A 42 22.81 -10.56 4.58
N ARG A 43 23.67 -11.29 3.86
CA ARG A 43 25.11 -11.08 3.95
C ARG A 43 25.40 -9.71 3.34
N LEU A 44 25.65 -8.73 4.19
CA LEU A 44 26.04 -7.39 3.76
C LEU A 44 27.45 -7.49 3.17
N PHE A 45 27.66 -6.88 2.01
CA PHE A 45 29.01 -6.66 1.50
C PHE A 45 29.77 -5.79 2.49
N SER A 46 31.05 -6.08 2.68
CA SER A 46 31.93 -5.11 3.35
C SER A 46 32.07 -3.87 2.47
N GLU A 47 32.35 -2.71 3.08
CA GLU A 47 32.58 -1.48 2.29
C GLU A 47 33.68 -1.66 1.25
N ASP A 48 34.69 -2.47 1.56
CA ASP A 48 35.83 -2.71 0.67
C ASP A 48 35.44 -3.57 -0.53
N GLU A 49 34.59 -4.59 -0.33
CA GLU A 49 34.01 -5.38 -1.42
C GLU A 49 33.13 -4.53 -2.33
N ALA A 50 32.30 -3.66 -1.75
CA ALA A 50 31.48 -2.73 -2.52
C ALA A 50 32.35 -1.76 -3.33
N LYS A 51 33.38 -1.15 -2.72
CA LYS A 51 34.33 -0.26 -3.39
C LYS A 51 35.09 -0.97 -4.51
N ALA A 52 35.44 -2.25 -4.36
CA ALA A 52 36.11 -3.03 -5.39
C ALA A 52 35.20 -3.24 -6.62
N ILE A 53 33.92 -3.55 -6.40
CA ILE A 53 32.93 -3.69 -7.49
C ILE A 53 32.72 -2.35 -8.20
N LEU A 54 32.63 -1.25 -7.44
CA LEU A 54 32.48 0.11 -7.97
C LEU A 54 33.69 0.50 -8.83
N LYS A 55 34.91 0.25 -8.36
CA LYS A 55 36.15 0.53 -9.13
C LYS A 55 36.22 -0.26 -10.44
N LYS A 56 35.70 -1.49 -10.46
CA LYS A 56 35.68 -2.33 -11.67
C LYS A 56 34.67 -1.87 -12.71
N THR A 57 33.58 -1.24 -12.26
CA THR A 57 32.46 -0.84 -13.11
C THR A 57 32.46 0.64 -13.47
N SER A 58 33.22 1.47 -12.76
CA SER A 58 33.30 2.90 -13.04
C SER A 58 34.16 3.19 -14.26
N ILE A 59 33.65 4.06 -15.12
CA ILE A 59 34.34 4.49 -16.34
C ILE A 59 34.97 5.86 -16.12
N THR A 60 34.26 6.77 -15.46
CA THR A 60 34.70 8.17 -15.28
C THR A 60 34.85 8.63 -13.82
N GLY A 61 34.48 7.81 -12.84
CA GLY A 61 34.54 8.14 -11.42
C GLY A 61 33.53 9.20 -10.95
N ARG A 62 32.68 9.72 -11.86
CA ARG A 62 31.63 10.71 -11.56
C ARG A 62 30.22 10.12 -11.62
N GLU A 63 30.10 8.83 -11.90
CA GLU A 63 28.82 8.13 -11.94
C GLU A 63 28.28 7.89 -10.52
N GLY A 64 26.97 8.05 -10.35
CA GLY A 64 26.27 7.53 -9.18
C GLY A 64 26.00 6.04 -9.35
N PHE A 65 26.21 5.27 -8.28
CA PHE A 65 25.99 3.82 -8.31
C PHE A 65 24.84 3.43 -7.39
N PHE A 66 24.13 2.39 -7.81
CA PHE A 66 23.02 1.82 -7.08
C PHE A 66 23.16 0.30 -7.05
N CYS A 67 23.07 -0.29 -5.86
CA CYS A 67 23.20 -1.72 -5.66
C CYS A 67 21.89 -2.27 -5.07
N LEU A 68 21.32 -3.28 -5.74
CA LEU A 68 20.20 -4.05 -5.22
C LEU A 68 20.72 -5.33 -4.58
N VAL A 69 20.44 -5.48 -3.29
CA VAL A 69 20.71 -6.72 -2.57
C VAL A 69 19.37 -7.43 -2.34
N SER A 70 19.28 -8.67 -2.81
CA SER A 70 18.10 -9.51 -2.69
C SER A 70 18.46 -10.83 -2.03
N ASN A 71 17.56 -11.35 -1.20
CA ASN A 71 17.64 -12.71 -0.65
C ASN A 71 17.01 -13.75 -1.57
N LYS A 72 16.32 -13.30 -2.62
CA LYS A 72 15.74 -14.15 -3.67
C LYS A 72 16.71 -14.20 -4.85
N ASN A 73 16.87 -15.39 -5.41
CA ASN A 73 17.53 -15.56 -6.69
C ASN A 73 16.60 -15.01 -7.78
N LEU A 74 16.88 -13.78 -8.21
CA LEU A 74 16.09 -13.05 -9.21
C LEU A 74 16.99 -12.74 -10.39
N THR A 75 16.40 -12.73 -11.59
CA THR A 75 17.05 -12.13 -12.74
C THR A 75 17.21 -10.62 -12.52
N LEU A 76 18.15 -9.99 -13.23
CA LEU A 76 18.36 -8.54 -13.15
C LEU A 76 17.06 -7.76 -13.43
N GLN A 77 16.27 -8.22 -14.42
CA GLN A 77 15.01 -7.59 -14.79
C GLN A 77 13.96 -7.70 -13.69
N GLU A 78 13.82 -8.88 -13.07
CA GLU A 78 12.89 -9.10 -11.95
C GLU A 78 13.29 -8.30 -10.71
N ALA A 79 14.58 -8.27 -10.37
CA ALA A 79 15.09 -7.49 -9.24
C ALA A 79 14.76 -6.00 -9.41
N LEU A 80 14.99 -5.47 -10.61
CA LEU A 80 14.74 -4.07 -10.92
C LEU A 80 13.23 -3.74 -11.00
N ALA A 81 12.43 -4.63 -11.58
CA ALA A 81 10.97 -4.51 -11.59
C ALA A 81 10.40 -4.51 -10.17
N THR A 82 10.87 -5.42 -9.31
CA THR A 82 10.46 -5.51 -7.91
C THR A 82 10.84 -4.25 -7.13
N TYR A 83 12.05 -3.73 -7.32
CA TYR A 83 12.47 -2.48 -6.69
C TYR A 83 11.59 -1.30 -7.13
N ARG A 84 11.28 -1.20 -8.42
CA ARG A 84 10.42 -0.14 -8.96
C ARG A 84 9.00 -0.20 -8.40
N GLN A 85 8.49 -1.36 -7.99
CA GLN A 85 7.18 -1.44 -7.34
C GLN A 85 7.13 -0.63 -6.03
N LYS A 86 8.27 -0.31 -5.40
CA LYS A 86 8.35 0.58 -4.23
C LYS A 86 7.74 1.97 -4.49
N ASP A 87 7.81 2.48 -5.73
CA ASP A 87 7.20 3.75 -6.12
C ASP A 87 5.68 3.76 -5.86
N SER A 88 5.00 2.61 -5.99
CA SER A 88 3.57 2.52 -5.67
C SER A 88 3.30 2.78 -4.18
N ILE A 89 4.17 2.32 -3.30
CA ILE A 89 4.09 2.56 -1.85
C ILE A 89 4.34 4.04 -1.56
N GLU A 90 5.34 4.64 -2.19
CA GLU A 90 5.64 6.07 -2.03
C GLU A 90 4.45 6.94 -2.48
N LYS A 91 3.81 6.58 -3.60
CA LYS A 91 2.57 7.23 -4.08
C LYS A 91 1.42 7.08 -3.09
N ILE A 92 1.23 5.90 -2.49
CA ILE A 92 0.21 5.67 -1.47
C ILE A 92 0.48 6.54 -0.23
N ILE A 93 1.71 6.57 0.28
CA ILE A 93 2.09 7.38 1.44
C ILE A 93 1.92 8.86 1.14
N ASN A 94 2.28 9.31 -0.06
CA ASN A 94 2.07 10.69 -0.50
C ASN A 94 0.58 11.04 -0.55
N SER A 95 -0.27 10.14 -1.08
CA SER A 95 -1.73 10.30 -1.11
C SER A 95 -2.33 10.40 0.30
N LEU A 96 -1.88 9.55 1.23
CA LEU A 96 -2.32 9.58 2.64
C LEU A 96 -1.98 10.92 3.32
N LYS A 97 -0.78 11.45 3.06
CA LYS A 97 -0.32 12.72 3.65
C LYS A 97 -1.03 13.94 3.06
N ASN A 98 -1.13 14.01 1.73
CA ASN A 98 -1.51 15.25 1.03
C ASN A 98 -2.98 15.27 0.58
N GLU A 99 -3.54 14.12 0.18
CA GLU A 99 -4.87 14.07 -0.44
C GLU A 99 -5.95 13.67 0.56
N ILE A 100 -5.72 12.58 1.29
CA ILE A 100 -6.59 12.17 2.40
C ILE A 100 -6.40 13.10 3.61
N GLU A 101 -5.25 13.78 3.67
CA GLU A 101 -4.90 14.71 4.75
C GLU A 101 -5.02 14.07 6.13
N ILE A 102 -4.34 12.94 6.34
CA ILE A 102 -4.08 12.45 7.71
C ILE A 102 -3.11 13.43 8.37
N LYS A 103 -3.63 14.60 8.75
CA LYS A 103 -2.97 15.48 9.69
C LYS A 103 -2.96 14.72 11.00
N LEU A 104 -1.79 14.54 11.59
CA LEU A 104 -1.67 14.16 12.99
C LEU A 104 -2.25 15.33 13.80
N ILE A 105 -3.58 15.37 13.92
CA ILE A 105 -4.32 16.43 14.59
C ILE A 105 -4.03 16.27 16.08
N ARG A 106 -2.96 16.91 16.56
CA ARG A 106 -2.74 17.29 17.98
C ARG A 106 -3.11 16.23 19.04
N CYS A 107 -2.96 14.95 18.73
CA CYS A 107 -3.35 13.85 19.60
C CYS A 107 -2.09 13.10 20.02
N TRP A 108 -1.83 13.11 21.32
CA TRP A 108 -0.57 12.63 21.91
C TRP A 108 -0.60 11.16 22.34
N SER A 109 -1.74 10.45 22.21
CA SER A 109 -1.85 9.04 22.57
C SER A 109 -1.59 8.13 21.37
N GLU A 110 -0.89 7.02 21.59
CA GLU A 110 -0.62 6.01 20.55
C GLU A 110 -1.92 5.50 19.93
N GLN A 111 -2.96 5.26 20.74
CA GLN A 111 -4.25 4.76 20.27
C GLN A 111 -4.91 5.70 19.25
N ASN A 112 -4.84 7.01 19.47
CA ASN A 112 -5.41 7.98 18.53
C ASN A 112 -4.62 8.00 17.22
N VAL A 113 -3.29 7.84 17.28
CA VAL A 113 -2.43 7.72 16.09
C VAL A 113 -2.80 6.47 15.29
N TYR A 114 -2.94 5.31 15.94
CA TYR A 114 -3.38 4.09 15.27
C TYR A 114 -4.77 4.24 14.66
N GLY A 115 -5.72 4.85 15.38
CA GLY A 115 -7.07 5.10 14.87
C GLY A 115 -7.08 5.97 13.62
N ALA A 116 -6.35 7.08 13.63
CA ALA A 116 -6.23 7.98 12.48
C ALA A 116 -5.59 7.28 11.27
N LEU A 117 -4.55 6.47 11.50
CA LEU A 117 -3.92 5.68 10.44
C LEU A 117 -4.90 4.67 9.83
N ILE A 118 -5.66 3.94 10.66
CA ILE A 118 -6.65 2.95 10.19
C ILE A 118 -7.71 3.64 9.31
N ILE A 119 -8.29 4.75 9.76
CA ILE A 119 -9.28 5.50 8.99
C ILE A 119 -8.69 5.98 7.66
N GLY A 120 -7.44 6.46 7.70
CA GLY A 120 -6.72 6.87 6.50
C GLY A 120 -6.50 5.75 5.49
N PHE A 121 -6.11 4.55 5.95
CA PHE A 121 -5.98 3.39 5.08
C PHE A 121 -7.32 2.91 4.53
N ILE A 122 -8.40 2.97 5.31
CA ILE A 122 -9.76 2.66 4.83
C ILE A 122 -10.18 3.66 3.74
N ALA A 123 -9.95 4.96 3.93
CA ALA A 123 -10.21 5.95 2.89
C ALA A 123 -9.40 5.67 1.62
N GLN A 124 -8.13 5.32 1.75
CA GLN A 124 -7.27 4.96 0.62
C GLN A 124 -7.74 3.67 -0.09
N LEU A 125 -8.29 2.71 0.66
CA LEU A 125 -8.90 1.51 0.10
C LEU A 125 -10.09 1.86 -0.78
N PHE A 126 -11.02 2.71 -0.32
CA PHE A 126 -12.14 3.16 -1.17
C PHE A 126 -11.65 3.86 -2.43
N MET A 127 -10.61 4.71 -2.32
CA MET A 127 -10.00 5.36 -3.49
C MET A 127 -9.34 4.38 -4.47
N ALA A 128 -8.88 3.22 -3.99
CA ALA A 128 -8.36 2.16 -4.83
C ALA A 128 -9.49 1.35 -5.48
N LEU A 129 -10.55 1.05 -4.73
CA LEU A 129 -11.74 0.34 -5.23
C LEU A 129 -12.44 1.13 -6.33
N ILE A 130 -12.66 2.44 -6.15
CA ILE A 130 -13.23 3.31 -7.20
C ILE A 130 -12.41 3.22 -8.50
N ARG A 131 -11.07 3.20 -8.41
CA ARG A 131 -10.19 3.10 -9.58
C ARG A 131 -10.12 1.69 -10.17
N PHE A 132 -10.44 0.69 -9.38
CA PHE A 132 -10.50 -0.70 -9.81
C PHE A 132 -11.81 -0.96 -10.57
N GLU A 133 -12.93 -0.50 -10.03
CA GLU A 133 -14.27 -0.64 -10.61
C GLU A 133 -14.43 0.22 -11.88
N HIS A 134 -13.92 1.46 -11.86
CA HIS A 134 -14.02 2.38 -12.99
C HIS A 134 -12.67 2.52 -13.70
N GLN A 135 -12.50 1.78 -14.82
CA GLN A 135 -11.26 1.79 -15.59
C GLN A 135 -10.91 3.17 -16.15
N GLU A 136 -11.90 4.02 -16.41
CA GLU A 136 -11.73 5.42 -16.84
C GLU A 136 -11.00 6.25 -15.78
N LEU A 137 -11.16 5.88 -14.50
CA LEU A 137 -10.56 6.58 -13.37
C LEU A 137 -9.20 6.01 -12.94
N LYS A 138 -8.72 4.93 -13.58
CA LYS A 138 -7.47 4.24 -13.20
C LYS A 138 -6.27 5.18 -13.05
N HIS A 139 -6.16 6.16 -13.94
CA HIS A 139 -5.06 7.14 -13.96
C HIS A 139 -5.40 8.48 -13.31
N THR A 140 -6.63 8.65 -12.83
CA THR A 140 -7.09 9.87 -12.19
C THR A 140 -6.50 9.96 -10.78
N SER A 141 -5.94 11.13 -10.42
CA SER A 141 -5.39 11.36 -9.09
C SER A 141 -6.46 11.33 -7.99
N THR A 142 -6.07 10.92 -6.78
CA THR A 142 -6.93 10.94 -5.57
C THR A 142 -7.55 12.32 -5.38
N LYS A 143 -6.80 13.38 -5.64
CA LYS A 143 -7.23 14.77 -5.53
C LYS A 143 -8.52 15.06 -6.29
N PHE A 144 -8.57 14.67 -7.56
CA PHE A 144 -9.68 15.01 -8.45
C PHE A 144 -10.93 14.21 -8.12
N ILE A 145 -10.78 12.94 -7.75
CA ILE A 145 -11.89 12.11 -7.28
C ILE A 145 -12.44 12.68 -5.96
N LYS A 146 -11.57 13.04 -5.00
CA LYS A 146 -11.98 13.69 -3.74
C LYS A 146 -12.77 14.97 -4.00
N ILE A 147 -12.21 15.89 -4.79
CA ILE A 147 -12.87 17.18 -5.11
C ILE A 147 -14.21 16.94 -5.81
N SER A 148 -14.24 16.01 -6.77
CA SER A 148 -15.46 15.66 -7.48
C SER A 148 -16.55 15.18 -6.53
N LEU A 149 -16.22 14.25 -5.64
CA LEU A 149 -17.16 13.70 -4.66
C LEU A 149 -17.58 14.73 -3.61
N MET A 150 -16.67 15.60 -3.15
CA MET A 150 -16.97 16.66 -2.19
C MET A 150 -17.92 17.72 -2.74
N ASN A 151 -17.89 17.96 -4.05
CA ASN A 151 -18.70 19.00 -4.68
C ASN A 151 -20.13 18.53 -4.99
N LEU A 152 -20.40 17.22 -4.95
CA LEU A 152 -21.74 16.67 -5.14
C LEU A 152 -22.68 17.16 -4.04
N THR A 153 -23.85 17.62 -4.45
CA THR A 153 -24.88 18.11 -3.53
C THR A 153 -26.20 17.40 -3.77
N VAL A 154 -26.91 17.12 -2.67
CA VAL A 154 -28.27 16.56 -2.70
C VAL A 154 -29.19 17.51 -1.96
N THR A 155 -30.15 18.07 -2.66
CA THR A 155 -31.22 18.88 -2.09
C THR A 155 -32.46 18.03 -1.91
N VAL A 156 -33.02 18.04 -0.70
CA VAL A 156 -34.28 17.33 -0.39
C VAL A 156 -35.38 18.36 -0.25
N GLU A 157 -36.31 18.36 -1.20
CA GLU A 157 -37.53 19.16 -1.16
C GLU A 157 -38.64 18.35 -0.47
N TYR A 158 -39.19 18.93 0.61
CA TYR A 158 -40.32 18.38 1.35
C TYR A 158 -41.61 19.00 0.82
N LYS A 159 -42.45 18.20 0.16
CA LYS A 159 -43.77 18.67 -0.30
C LYS A 159 -44.78 18.59 0.86
N LYS A 160 -45.94 19.23 0.68
CA LYS A 160 -47.05 19.19 1.67
C LYS A 160 -47.66 17.79 1.83
N SER A 161 -47.54 16.95 0.80
CA SER A 161 -47.73 15.50 0.86
C SER A 161 -46.43 14.87 1.36
N THR A 162 -46.48 13.76 2.10
CA THR A 162 -45.33 13.01 2.65
C THR A 162 -44.26 12.58 1.62
N GLU A 163 -44.41 12.94 0.35
CA GLU A 163 -43.43 12.78 -0.71
C GLU A 163 -42.21 13.71 -0.55
N LYS A 164 -41.03 13.09 -0.65
CA LYS A 164 -39.73 13.77 -0.70
C LYS A 164 -39.23 13.78 -2.14
N ARG A 165 -38.79 14.93 -2.63
CA ARG A 165 -38.11 15.04 -3.92
C ARG A 165 -36.61 15.23 -3.68
N TYR A 166 -35.80 14.36 -4.25
CA TYR A 166 -34.34 14.46 -4.21
C TYR A 166 -33.84 15.09 -5.50
N ILE A 167 -33.02 16.14 -5.38
CA ILE A 167 -32.40 16.84 -6.49
C ILE A 167 -30.89 16.71 -6.30
N PHE A 168 -30.24 15.97 -7.21
CA PHE A 168 -28.79 15.81 -7.22
C PHE A 168 -28.19 16.89 -8.13
N SER A 169 -27.08 17.52 -7.71
CA SER A 169 -26.46 18.65 -8.42
C SER A 169 -24.94 18.60 -8.35
N ASN A 170 -24.29 19.42 -9.19
CA ASN A 170 -22.83 19.54 -9.34
C ASN A 170 -22.13 18.27 -9.87
N PHE A 171 -22.77 17.59 -10.82
CA PHE A 171 -22.14 16.49 -11.54
C PHE A 171 -20.97 16.99 -12.41
N ASN A 172 -19.94 16.17 -12.49
CA ASN A 172 -18.80 16.31 -13.40
C ASN A 172 -18.46 14.93 -13.98
N PRO A 173 -17.58 14.83 -14.99
CA PRO A 173 -17.29 13.56 -15.63
C PRO A 173 -16.85 12.45 -14.65
N VAL A 174 -16.14 12.80 -13.58
CA VAL A 174 -15.71 11.82 -12.57
C VAL A 174 -16.88 11.33 -11.73
N SER A 175 -17.74 12.23 -11.25
CA SER A 175 -18.89 11.84 -10.41
C SER A 175 -19.99 11.15 -11.22
N GLN A 176 -20.12 11.50 -12.51
CA GLN A 176 -20.99 10.77 -13.44
C GLN A 176 -20.55 9.32 -13.58
N VAL A 177 -19.28 9.06 -13.90
CA VAL A 177 -18.76 7.69 -14.02
C VAL A 177 -19.01 6.86 -12.75
N ILE A 178 -18.84 7.47 -11.57
CA ILE A 178 -19.05 6.79 -10.29
C ILE A 178 -20.55 6.51 -10.02
N LEU A 179 -21.46 7.38 -10.45
CA LEU A 179 -22.88 7.31 -10.07
C LEU A 179 -23.79 6.72 -11.16
N GLU A 180 -23.43 6.84 -12.45
CA GLU A 180 -24.27 6.44 -13.60
C GLU A 180 -24.45 4.92 -13.72
N GLN A 181 -23.51 4.11 -13.22
CA GLN A 181 -23.67 2.64 -13.25
C GLN A 181 -24.83 2.15 -12.36
N ASN A 182 -25.18 2.89 -11.30
CA ASN A 182 -26.30 2.50 -10.42
C ASN A 182 -27.69 2.67 -11.08
N GLN A 183 -27.79 3.36 -12.23
CA GLN A 183 -29.06 3.48 -12.97
C GLN A 183 -29.30 2.32 -13.94
N THR A 184 -28.29 1.48 -14.22
CA THR A 184 -28.46 0.29 -15.09
C THR A 184 -28.94 -0.96 -14.34
N ILE A 185 -29.07 -0.86 -13.01
CA ILE A 185 -29.60 -1.92 -12.13
C ILE A 185 -30.92 -1.42 -11.54
N THR A 186 -31.92 -1.18 -12.38
CA THR A 186 -33.34 -1.05 -11.99
C THR A 186 -34.18 -1.51 -13.17
#